data_AF-Q1MDB4-F1
#
_entry.id   AF-Q1MDB4-F1
#
_cell.length_a   1.000
_cell.length_b   1.000
_cell.length_c   1.000
_cell.angle_alpha   90.00
_cell.angle_beta   90.00
_cell.angle_gamma   90.00
#
_symmetry.space_group_name_H-M   'P 1'
#
loop_
_entity.id
_entity.type
_entity.pdbx_description
1 polymer ?
#
loop_
_entity_poly.entity_id
_entity_poly.type
_entity_poly.pdbx_seq_one_letter_code
_entity_poly.pdbx_strand_id
1 'polypeptide(L)'
;MLDKLRSWALDDGILVGTSAGAILMTPTIAVDALFSGGSPDAVQDGAALDLLPFEFFPHLNDDPGYLSALLRYSETTATPILTCRDGEGLILGNGLVEIFGAPLTISGGFAEAADRGRIADLLSRA
;
A
#
# COMPACT_ATOMS: atom_id res chain seq x y z
N MET A 1 19.00 2.03 8.84
CA MET A 1 18.96 1.13 7.65
C MET A 1 17.86 1.56 6.70
N LEU A 2 16.65 1.80 7.22
CA LEU A 2 15.52 2.37 6.47
C LEU A 2 15.91 3.66 5.73
N ASP A 3 16.58 4.61 6.39
CA ASP A 3 17.03 5.86 5.73
C ASP A 3 17.94 5.61 4.52
N LYS A 4 18.82 4.60 4.58
CA LYS A 4 19.70 4.28 3.45
C LYS A 4 18.94 3.68 2.27
N LEU A 5 17.96 2.81 2.55
CA LEU A 5 17.09 2.23 1.52
C LEU A 5 16.19 3.30 0.90
N ARG A 6 15.65 4.20 1.73
CA ARG A 6 14.87 5.34 1.27
C ARG A 6 15.71 6.27 0.39
N SER A 7 16.91 6.66 0.83
CA SER A 7 17.83 7.47 0.02
C SER A 7 18.22 6.79 -1.29
N TRP A 8 18.46 5.47 -1.28
CA TRP A 8 18.71 4.71 -2.50
C TRP A 8 17.54 4.80 -3.48
N ALA A 9 16.32 4.54 -3.02
CA ALA A 9 15.14 4.58 -3.87
C ALA A 9 14.86 5.98 -4.44
N LEU A 10 15.14 7.04 -3.66
CA LEU A 10 14.99 8.43 -4.08
C LEU A 10 16.12 8.92 -5.02
N ASP A 11 17.25 8.20 -5.08
CA ASP A 11 18.40 8.49 -5.95
C ASP A 11 18.39 7.54 -7.18
N ASP A 12 17.22 7.41 -7.82
CA ASP A 12 16.94 6.54 -8.98
C ASP A 12 17.24 5.04 -8.78
N GLY A 13 17.44 4.62 -7.54
CA GLY A 13 17.63 3.22 -7.19
C GLY A 13 16.34 2.41 -7.35
N ILE A 14 16.45 1.22 -7.95
CA ILE A 14 15.32 0.30 -8.05
C ILE A 14 15.14 -0.42 -6.72
N LEU A 15 13.91 -0.39 -6.20
CA LEU A 15 13.48 -1.19 -5.06
C LEU A 15 12.36 -2.13 -5.48
N VAL A 16 12.50 -3.41 -5.13
CA VAL A 16 11.47 -4.44 -5.38
C VAL A 16 11.01 -4.98 -4.04
N GLY A 17 9.74 -4.78 -3.73
CA GLY A 17 9.10 -5.31 -2.52
C GLY A 17 8.00 -6.31 -2.87
N THR A 18 7.98 -7.43 -2.15
CA THR A 18 6.93 -8.45 -2.25
C THR A 18 6.38 -8.74 -0.86
N SER A 19 5.07 -8.96 -0.73
CA SER A 19 4.43 -9.20 0.57
C SER A 19 4.81 -8.11 1.59
N ALA A 20 5.37 -8.44 2.75
CA ALA A 20 5.86 -7.49 3.74
C ALA A 20 6.84 -6.44 3.17
N GLY A 21 7.63 -6.78 2.14
CA GLY A 21 8.51 -5.83 1.47
C GLY A 21 7.76 -4.73 0.72
N ALA A 22 6.55 -5.02 0.22
CA ALA A 22 5.69 -4.02 -0.42
C ALA A 22 5.00 -3.12 0.61
N ILE A 23 4.58 -3.68 1.75
CA ILE A 23 4.06 -2.92 2.89
C ILE A 23 5.12 -1.94 3.39
N LEU A 24 6.39 -2.35 3.48
CA LEU A 24 7.48 -1.50 3.95
C LEU A 24 7.75 -0.26 3.08
N MET A 25 7.32 -0.25 1.81
CA MET A 25 7.51 0.90 0.90
C MET A 25 6.52 2.05 1.16
N THR A 26 5.49 1.82 1.95
CA THR A 26 4.40 2.77 2.23
C THR A 26 4.78 3.71 3.38
N PRO A 27 3.90 4.63 3.82
CA PRO A 27 4.15 5.48 4.99
C PRO A 27 4.19 4.69 6.31
N THR A 28 3.44 3.58 6.41
CA THR A 28 3.27 2.81 7.64
C THR A 28 3.02 1.33 7.38
N ILE A 29 3.52 0.47 8.27
CA ILE A 29 3.22 -0.97 8.28
C ILE A 29 1.89 -1.32 8.96
N ALA A 30 1.04 -0.35 9.30
CA ALA A 30 -0.17 -0.55 10.11
C ALA A 30 -1.06 -1.71 9.61
N VAL A 31 -1.27 -1.82 8.30
CA VAL A 31 -2.08 -2.90 7.70
C VAL A 31 -1.53 -4.31 7.92
N ASP A 32 -0.24 -4.46 8.25
CA ASP A 32 0.37 -5.75 8.58
C ASP A 32 -0.27 -6.39 9.83
N ALA A 33 -0.83 -5.58 10.73
CA ALA A 33 -1.51 -6.05 11.92
C ALA A 33 -2.63 -7.07 11.61
N LEU A 34 -3.29 -6.94 10.44
CA LEU A 34 -4.36 -7.84 10.01
C LEU A 34 -3.89 -9.29 9.89
N PHE A 35 -2.64 -9.54 9.49
CA PHE A 35 -2.08 -10.91 9.37
C PHE A 35 -1.95 -11.63 10.72
N SER A 36 -1.94 -10.86 11.82
CA SER A 36 -1.87 -11.38 13.19
C SER A 36 -3.23 -11.34 13.93
N GLY A 37 -4.31 -10.98 13.23
CA GLY A 37 -5.62 -10.74 13.83
C GLY A 37 -5.72 -9.43 14.64
N GLY A 38 -4.72 -8.55 14.51
CA GLY A 38 -4.70 -7.22 15.11
C GLY A 38 -5.50 -6.19 14.33
N SER A 39 -5.50 -4.94 14.83
CA SER A 39 -6.13 -3.80 14.17
C SER A 39 -5.04 -2.81 13.71
N PRO A 40 -5.10 -2.31 12.47
CA PRO A 40 -4.18 -1.28 11.99
C PRO A 40 -4.21 -0.01 12.84
N ASP A 41 -5.37 0.40 13.36
CA ASP A 41 -5.53 1.57 14.23
C ASP A 41 -4.77 1.46 15.57
N ALA A 42 -4.40 0.23 15.98
CA ALA A 42 -3.67 -0.01 17.23
C ALA A 42 -2.14 0.11 17.09
N VAL A 43 -1.62 0.29 15.88
CA VAL A 43 -0.17 0.35 15.60
C VAL A 43 0.36 1.76 15.89
N GLN A 44 1.21 1.92 16.90
CA GLN A 44 1.76 3.23 17.31
C GLN A 44 3.18 3.53 16.77
N ASP A 45 3.98 2.49 16.47
CA ASP A 45 5.36 2.61 15.99
C ASP A 45 5.52 1.97 14.60
N GLY A 46 4.60 2.31 13.68
CA GLY A 46 4.49 1.68 12.37
C GLY A 46 5.27 2.34 11.23
N ALA A 47 6.09 3.36 11.49
CA ALA A 47 6.73 4.14 10.43
C ALA A 47 7.58 3.26 9.48
N ALA A 48 7.38 3.45 8.18
CA ALA A 48 7.99 2.66 7.12
C ALA A 48 8.88 3.53 6.21
N LEU A 49 9.07 3.19 4.94
CA LEU A 49 9.97 3.94 4.05
C LEU A 49 9.37 5.24 3.50
N ASP A 50 8.05 5.39 3.55
CA ASP A 50 7.35 6.60 3.10
C ASP A 50 7.78 7.01 1.67
N LEU A 51 7.72 6.03 0.75
CA LEU A 51 8.01 6.20 -0.68
C LEU A 51 6.75 6.31 -1.52
N LEU A 52 5.60 5.91 -0.97
CA LEU A 52 4.31 5.85 -1.66
C LEU A 52 3.27 6.67 -0.89
N PRO A 53 2.36 7.39 -1.57
CA PRO A 53 1.33 8.21 -0.93
C PRO A 53 0.08 7.40 -0.51
N PHE A 54 0.24 6.09 -0.36
CA PHE A 54 -0.83 5.16 0.00
C PHE A 54 -0.26 4.01 0.82
N GLU A 55 -1.12 3.38 1.62
CA GLU A 55 -0.82 2.09 2.26
C GLU A 55 -1.02 0.95 1.26
N PHE A 56 -0.30 -0.14 1.41
CA PHE A 56 -0.34 -1.28 0.50
C PHE A 56 -0.67 -2.56 1.26
N PHE A 57 -1.73 -3.27 0.87
CA PHE A 57 -2.11 -4.55 1.46
C PHE A 57 -2.03 -5.70 0.45
N PRO A 58 -1.04 -6.60 0.55
CA PRO A 58 -0.96 -7.80 -0.29
C PRO A 58 -1.94 -8.89 0.17
N HIS A 59 -2.00 -10.00 -0.58
CA HIS A 59 -2.69 -11.22 -0.13
C HIS A 59 -4.19 -11.04 0.18
N LEU A 60 -4.89 -10.16 -0.53
CA LEU A 60 -6.31 -9.89 -0.29
C LEU A 60 -7.20 -11.14 -0.36
N ASN A 61 -6.76 -12.17 -1.10
CA ASN A 61 -7.48 -13.42 -1.30
C ASN A 61 -7.13 -14.52 -0.27
N ASP A 62 -6.23 -14.27 0.68
CA ASP A 62 -5.82 -15.28 1.67
C ASP A 62 -6.87 -15.44 2.78
N ASP A 63 -7.55 -14.36 3.15
CA ASP A 63 -8.64 -14.38 4.12
C ASP A 63 -9.86 -13.58 3.60
N PRO A 64 -11.07 -14.17 3.56
CA PRO A 64 -12.28 -13.47 3.08
C PRO A 64 -12.66 -12.25 3.94
N GLY A 65 -12.17 -12.15 5.18
CA GLY A 65 -12.40 -11.04 6.10
C GLY A 65 -11.54 -9.81 5.82
N TYR A 66 -10.45 -9.92 5.07
CA TYR A 66 -9.53 -8.79 4.84
C TYR A 66 -10.19 -7.61 4.17
N LEU A 67 -11.00 -7.82 3.13
CA LEU A 67 -11.67 -6.70 2.45
C LEU A 67 -12.56 -5.91 3.41
N SER A 68 -13.35 -6.60 4.25
CA SER A 68 -14.21 -5.93 5.24
C SER A 68 -13.41 -5.20 6.30
N ALA A 69 -12.28 -5.75 6.76
CA ALA A 69 -11.40 -5.10 7.72
C ALA A 69 -10.75 -3.84 7.14
N LEU A 70 -10.27 -3.89 5.89
CA LEU A 70 -9.67 -2.75 5.19
C LEU A 70 -10.69 -1.65 4.91
N LEU A 71 -11.92 -2.00 4.51
CA LEU A 71 -13.00 -1.03 4.33
C LEU A 71 -13.27 -0.27 5.64
N ARG A 72 -13.40 -0.99 6.76
CA ARG A 72 -13.59 -0.37 8.07
C ARG A 72 -12.41 0.52 8.47
N TYR A 73 -11.18 0.04 8.30
CA TYR A 73 -9.98 0.83 8.61
C TYR A 73 -9.91 2.10 7.74
N SER A 74 -10.32 2.03 6.47
CA SER A 74 -10.33 3.19 5.58
C SER A 74 -11.32 4.29 5.97
N GLU A 75 -12.24 4.04 6.91
CA GLU A 75 -13.12 5.06 7.48
C GLU A 75 -12.40 5.95 8.52
N THR A 76 -11.30 5.46 9.10
CA THR A 76 -10.54 6.15 10.14
C THR A 76 -9.19 6.68 9.65
N THR A 77 -8.54 5.99 8.70
CA THR A 77 -7.31 6.49 8.07
C THR A 77 -7.61 7.51 6.97
N ALA A 78 -6.81 8.58 6.91
CA ALA A 78 -6.85 9.54 5.80
C ALA A 78 -6.07 9.03 4.57
N THR A 79 -5.20 8.03 4.76
CA THR A 79 -4.35 7.49 3.71
C THR A 79 -5.13 6.44 2.91
N PRO A 80 -5.23 6.56 1.58
CA PRO A 80 -5.87 5.53 0.77
C PRO A 80 -5.06 4.24 0.85
N ILE A 81 -5.75 3.10 0.71
CA ILE A 81 -5.14 1.78 0.75
C ILE A 81 -5.24 1.17 -0.64
N LEU A 82 -4.12 0.81 -1.24
CA LEU A 82 -4.07 0.00 -2.44
C LEU A 82 -3.89 -1.46 -2.03
N THR A 83 -4.74 -2.35 -2.51
CA THR A 83 -4.69 -3.77 -2.14
C THR A 83 -4.67 -4.69 -3.36
N CYS A 84 -3.88 -5.76 -3.24
CA CYS A 84 -3.63 -6.74 -4.28
C CYS A 84 -3.97 -8.14 -3.80
N ARG A 85 -4.50 -8.96 -4.72
CA ARG A 85 -4.45 -10.42 -4.63
C ARG A 85 -3.09 -10.94 -5.03
N ASP A 86 -2.82 -12.20 -4.73
CA ASP A 86 -1.65 -12.91 -5.21
C ASP A 86 -1.59 -12.93 -6.74
N GLY A 87 -0.42 -12.59 -7.29
CA GLY A 87 -0.19 -12.44 -8.73
C GLY A 87 -0.52 -11.06 -9.29
N GLU A 88 -1.09 -10.15 -8.48
CA GLU A 88 -1.28 -8.74 -8.82
C GLU A 88 -0.10 -7.89 -8.32
N GLY A 89 0.05 -6.69 -8.85
CA GLY A 89 1.13 -5.79 -8.45
C GLY A 89 1.23 -4.53 -9.29
N LEU A 90 2.23 -3.71 -8.98
CA LEU A 90 2.46 -2.42 -9.63
C LEU A 90 3.94 -2.19 -9.91
N ILE A 91 4.21 -1.42 -10.97
CA ILE A 91 5.51 -0.80 -11.24
C ILE A 91 5.28 0.71 -11.31
N LEU A 92 6.00 1.44 -10.45
CA LEU A 92 5.87 2.88 -10.28
C LEU A 92 7.26 3.54 -10.37
N GLY A 93 7.35 4.72 -10.97
CA GLY A 93 8.58 5.54 -10.99
C GLY A 93 8.77 6.30 -12.30
N ASN A 94 9.41 7.47 -12.25
CA ASN A 94 9.70 8.30 -13.45
C ASN A 94 8.48 8.57 -14.34
N GLY A 95 7.31 8.79 -13.73
CA GLY A 95 6.03 8.98 -14.41
C GLY A 95 5.37 7.69 -14.93
N LEU A 96 6.01 6.53 -14.76
CA LEU A 96 5.44 5.22 -15.07
C LEU A 96 4.45 4.80 -13.99
N VAL A 97 3.28 4.34 -14.44
CA VAL A 97 2.30 3.61 -13.62
C VAL A 97 1.82 2.40 -14.41
N GLU A 98 2.32 1.22 -14.05
CA GLU A 98 1.82 -0.05 -14.55
C GLU A 98 1.09 -0.83 -13.46
N ILE A 99 -0.04 -1.42 -13.83
CA ILE A 99 -0.89 -2.22 -12.97
C ILE A 99 -0.99 -3.62 -13.58
N PHE A 100 -0.74 -4.64 -12.77
CA PHE A 100 -0.89 -6.05 -13.11
C PHE A 100 -2.06 -6.64 -12.33
N GLY A 101 -2.98 -7.32 -13.03
CA GLY A 101 -4.20 -7.88 -12.44
C GLY A 101 -5.30 -6.84 -12.24
N ALA A 102 -6.11 -7.01 -11.19
CA ALA A 102 -7.20 -6.09 -10.83
C ALA A 102 -7.14 -5.68 -9.34
N PRO A 103 -6.07 -4.96 -8.91
CA PRO A 103 -6.00 -4.39 -7.57
C PRO A 103 -7.18 -3.46 -7.28
N LEU A 104 -7.44 -3.25 -6.00
CA LEU A 104 -8.44 -2.29 -5.53
C LEU A 104 -7.77 -1.11 -4.85
N THR A 105 -8.37 0.06 -4.98
CA THR A 105 -8.11 1.21 -4.12
C THR A 105 -9.27 1.34 -3.13
N ILE A 106 -8.95 1.51 -1.85
CA ILE A 106 -9.90 1.61 -0.75
C ILE A 106 -9.71 2.95 -0.04
N SER A 107 -10.81 3.68 0.15
CA SER A 107 -10.83 4.93 0.91
C SER A 107 -12.24 5.23 1.43
N GLY A 108 -12.35 5.72 2.66
CA GLY A 108 -13.63 6.20 3.23
C GLY A 108 -14.74 5.14 3.27
N GLY A 109 -14.39 3.86 3.45
CA GLY A 109 -15.35 2.75 3.47
C GLY A 109 -15.78 2.24 2.09
N PHE A 110 -15.13 2.69 1.01
CA PHE A 110 -15.44 2.26 -0.36
C PHE A 110 -14.23 1.64 -1.04
N ALA A 111 -14.48 0.63 -1.88
CA ALA A 111 -13.49 0.00 -2.74
C ALA A 111 -13.85 0.21 -4.21
N GLU A 112 -12.84 0.48 -5.03
CA GLU A 112 -12.95 0.60 -6.48
C GLU A 112 -11.75 -0.05 -7.17
N ALA A 113 -11.87 -0.36 -8.46
CA ALA A 113 -10.73 -0.86 -9.21
C ALA A 113 -9.61 0.20 -9.26
N ALA A 114 -8.37 -0.24 -9.07
CA ALA A 114 -7.20 0.61 -9.19
C ALA A 114 -7.12 1.22 -10.60
N ASP A 115 -7.03 2.54 -10.66
CA ASP A 115 -6.96 3.30 -11.90
C ASP A 115 -5.60 3.97 -12.04
N ARG A 116 -5.00 3.86 -13.24
CA ARG A 116 -3.66 4.42 -13.52
C ARG A 116 -3.63 5.93 -13.35
N GLY A 117 -4.68 6.63 -13.79
CA GLY A 117 -4.77 8.08 -13.70
C GLY A 117 -4.87 8.56 -12.26
N ARG A 118 -5.68 7.89 -11.43
CA ARG A 118 -5.79 8.20 -10.00
C ARG A 118 -4.50 7.94 -9.24
N ILE A 119 -3.81 6.83 -9.53
CA ILE A 119 -2.51 6.54 -8.91
C ILE A 119 -1.47 7.58 -9.33
N ALA A 120 -1.43 7.97 -10.61
CA ALA A 120 -0.55 9.03 -11.07
C ALA A 120 -0.82 10.38 -10.39
N ASP A 121 -2.10 10.74 -10.19
CA ASP A 121 -2.50 11.95 -9.46
C ASP A 121 -2.06 11.90 -8.00
N LEU A 122 -2.22 10.76 -7.31
CA LEU A 122 -1.69 10.56 -5.94
C LEU A 122 -0.18 10.75 -5.88
N LEU A 123 0.57 10.13 -6.79
CA LEU A 123 2.03 10.25 -6.88
C LEU A 123 2.50 11.68 -7.13
N SER A 124 1.72 12.49 -7.87
CA SER A 124 2.07 13.89 -8.17
C SER A 124 1.95 14.85 -6.99
N ARG A 125 1.26 14.42 -5.92
CA ARG A 125 1.00 15.22 -4.71
C ARG A 125 1.93 14.83 -3.55
N ALA A 126 2.72 13.78 -3.73
CA ALA A 126 3.64 13.22 -2.75
C ALA A 126 4.96 14.00 -2.69
#